data_AF-A0A7G7BNC8-F1
#
_entry.id   AF-A0A7G7BNC8-F1
#
_cell.length_a   1.000
_cell.length_b   1.000
_cell.length_c   1.000
_cell.angle_alpha   90.00
_cell.angle_beta   90.00
_cell.angle_gamma   90.00
#
_symmetry.space_group_name_H-M   'P 1'
#
loop_
_entity.id
_entity.type
_entity.pdbx_description
1 polymer ?
#
loop_
_entity_poly.entity_id
_entity_poly.type
_entity_poly.pdbx_seq_one_letter_code
_entity_poly.pdbx_strand_id
1 'polypeptide(L)'
;MTHDEVWPMPVLVQPRGDVSPLHEPEDPGAWEEPDTYTRNIPLDDVRLDLPADLVDMLRSWTSAHRPEGFASRSDRRAHIKQGLAAARRLAVHLGPSWGVRYWDEDLRTAKWVCWGCDRLHWERDEHGTPPHPLDITVEGEFKFGPLRSDGFGDFFPDDPAAGLSLSDSLVADLYTWARSIDTTLNLEITYREEGKYDDEWPRLFREGAQLAERTAHELGPLRTVTYKGLAHGGLAVLTSVAWRGDRKL
;
A
#
# COMPACT_ATOMS: atom_id res chain seq x y z
N MET A 1 -23.88 -7.55 19.19
CA MET A 1 -23.14 -6.29 19.01
C MET A 1 -22.88 -6.17 17.53
N THR A 2 -23.66 -5.32 16.87
CA THR A 2 -23.54 -5.00 15.45
C THR A 2 -22.20 -4.31 15.28
N HIS A 3 -21.24 -4.98 14.62
CA HIS A 3 -20.17 -4.23 13.99
C HIS A 3 -20.89 -3.45 12.88
N ASP A 4 -21.10 -2.16 13.08
CA ASP A 4 -21.32 -1.27 11.95
C ASP A 4 -20.07 -1.46 11.08
N GLU A 5 -20.16 -2.33 10.06
CA GLU A 5 -19.14 -2.44 9.04
C GLU A 5 -18.99 -1.04 8.47
N VAL A 6 -17.91 -0.36 8.81
CA VAL A 6 -17.58 0.94 8.22
C VAL A 6 -17.14 0.62 6.80
N TRP A 7 -18.12 0.64 5.89
CA TRP A 7 -17.89 0.40 4.47
C TRP A 7 -16.94 1.47 3.93
N PRO A 8 -15.93 1.11 3.12
CA PRO A 8 -15.06 2.08 2.48
C PRO A 8 -15.89 3.09 1.68
N MET A 9 -15.51 4.36 1.69
CA MET A 9 -16.21 5.39 0.93
C MET A 9 -16.03 5.11 -0.57
N PRO A 10 -17.13 4.89 -1.33
CA PRO A 10 -17.03 4.57 -2.75
C PRO A 10 -16.73 5.83 -3.59
N VAL A 11 -15.78 5.72 -4.51
CA VAL A 11 -15.47 6.77 -5.49
C VAL A 11 -15.27 6.18 -6.88
N LEU A 12 -15.88 6.80 -7.87
CA LEU A 12 -15.70 6.50 -9.28
C LEU A 12 -14.83 7.58 -9.93
N VAL A 13 -13.79 7.14 -10.63
CA VAL A 13 -12.91 7.96 -11.45
C VAL A 13 -13.37 7.89 -12.91
N GLN A 14 -14.00 8.97 -13.39
CA GLN A 14 -14.52 9.08 -14.74
C GLN A 14 -14.50 10.54 -15.23
N PRO A 15 -13.92 10.84 -16.40
CA PRO A 15 -13.90 12.18 -16.94
C PRO A 15 -15.25 12.47 -17.61
N ARG A 16 -16.15 13.18 -16.93
CA ARG A 16 -17.47 13.55 -17.47
C ARG A 16 -17.55 14.94 -18.09
N GLY A 17 -16.41 15.61 -18.24
CA GLY A 17 -16.33 17.02 -18.66
C GLY A 17 -16.49 18.03 -17.52
N ASP A 18 -16.61 17.55 -16.28
CA ASP A 18 -16.59 18.36 -15.06
C ASP A 18 -15.17 18.81 -14.69
N VAL A 19 -15.05 19.72 -13.71
CA VAL A 19 -13.74 20.16 -13.19
C VAL A 19 -13.01 19.04 -12.44
N SER A 20 -13.78 18.13 -11.81
CA SER A 20 -13.26 16.95 -11.12
C SER A 20 -13.72 15.66 -11.83
N PRO A 21 -12.84 14.67 -12.04
CA PRO A 21 -13.23 13.35 -12.54
C PRO A 21 -13.83 12.43 -11.46
N LEU A 22 -13.98 12.90 -10.22
CA LEU A 22 -14.36 12.05 -9.09
C LEU A 22 -15.87 12.16 -8.83
N HIS A 23 -16.51 11.01 -8.64
CA HIS A 23 -17.94 10.93 -8.35
C HIS A 23 -18.18 9.96 -7.18
N GLU A 24 -19.13 10.27 -6.31
CA GLU A 24 -19.68 9.38 -5.29
C GLU A 24 -21.16 9.06 -5.60
N PRO A 25 -21.69 7.93 -5.14
CA PRO A 25 -23.12 7.64 -5.27
C PRO A 25 -23.95 8.51 -4.32
N GLU A 26 -25.20 8.80 -4.70
CA GLU A 26 -26.13 9.53 -3.82
C GLU A 26 -26.46 8.73 -2.56
N ASP A 27 -26.63 7.41 -2.72
CA ASP A 27 -26.73 6.45 -1.63
C ASP A 27 -25.39 5.71 -1.50
N PRO A 28 -24.66 5.86 -0.37
CA PRO A 28 -23.42 5.13 -0.11
C PRO A 28 -23.57 3.62 -0.20
N GLY A 29 -24.77 3.05 -0.04
CA GLY A 29 -25.05 1.62 -0.18
C GLY A 29 -25.20 1.15 -1.63
N ALA A 30 -25.38 2.05 -2.60
CA ALA A 30 -25.61 1.74 -4.00
C ALA A 30 -24.30 1.67 -4.83
N TRP A 31 -23.21 1.22 -4.22
CA TRP A 31 -21.85 1.27 -4.77
C TRP A 31 -21.56 0.22 -5.87
N GLU A 32 -22.41 -0.80 -6.02
CA GLU A 32 -22.25 -1.87 -7.01
C GLU A 32 -22.51 -1.40 -8.45
N GLU A 33 -23.46 -0.49 -8.64
CA GLU A 33 -23.88 0.00 -9.96
C GLU A 33 -23.09 1.27 -10.34
N PRO A 34 -22.32 1.29 -11.44
CA PRO A 34 -21.53 2.48 -11.81
C PRO A 34 -22.38 3.72 -12.10
N ASP A 35 -23.63 3.54 -12.53
CA ASP A 35 -24.53 4.62 -12.93
C ASP A 35 -25.06 5.43 -11.72
N THR A 36 -24.96 4.89 -10.51
CA THR A 36 -25.40 5.57 -9.28
C THR A 36 -24.42 6.66 -8.84
N TYR A 37 -23.19 6.64 -9.34
CA TYR A 37 -22.14 7.61 -9.05
C TYR A 37 -22.40 8.90 -9.83
N THR A 38 -23.26 9.77 -9.30
CA THR A 38 -23.72 11.00 -9.96
C THR A 38 -23.19 12.26 -9.29
N ARG A 39 -22.82 12.20 -8.00
CA ARG A 39 -22.41 13.37 -7.24
C ARG A 39 -20.93 13.65 -7.43
N ASN A 40 -20.61 14.79 -8.02
CA ASN A 40 -19.22 15.21 -8.21
C ASN A 40 -18.53 15.49 -6.86
N ILE A 41 -17.32 14.96 -6.68
CA ILE A 41 -16.45 15.23 -5.54
C ILE A 41 -15.40 16.25 -5.97
N PRO A 42 -15.35 17.46 -5.39
CA PRO A 42 -14.31 18.43 -5.69
C PRO A 42 -12.91 17.90 -5.40
N LEU A 43 -11.91 18.29 -6.20
CA LEU A 43 -10.51 17.87 -5.99
C LEU A 43 -9.88 18.48 -4.72
N ASP A 44 -10.49 19.53 -4.17
CA ASP A 44 -10.14 20.19 -2.92
C ASP A 44 -10.99 19.73 -1.72
N ASP A 45 -11.76 18.64 -1.88
CA ASP A 45 -12.49 18.03 -0.77
C ASP A 45 -11.51 17.54 0.31
N VAL A 46 -11.68 18.07 1.52
CA VAL A 46 -10.82 17.79 2.68
C VAL A 46 -10.78 16.31 3.06
N ARG A 47 -11.81 15.52 2.67
CA ARG A 47 -11.85 14.07 2.92
C ARG A 47 -10.83 13.30 2.09
N LEU A 48 -10.40 13.85 0.95
CA LEU A 48 -9.46 13.21 0.04
C LEU A 48 -8.00 13.52 0.40
N ASP A 49 -7.74 14.68 1.01
CA ASP A 49 -6.39 15.16 1.40
C ASP A 49 -5.34 14.95 0.28
N LEU A 50 -5.70 15.28 -0.96
CA LEU A 50 -4.89 14.95 -2.13
C LEU A 50 -3.62 15.83 -2.17
N PRO A 51 -2.45 15.25 -2.48
CA PRO A 51 -1.26 16.04 -2.73
C PRO A 51 -1.41 16.81 -4.07
N ALA A 52 -0.78 17.98 -4.15
CA ALA A 52 -0.95 18.90 -5.28
C ALA A 52 -0.63 18.27 -6.64
N ASP A 53 0.37 17.38 -6.71
CA ASP A 53 0.75 16.70 -7.94
C ASP A 53 -0.33 15.71 -8.43
N LEU A 54 -1.05 15.07 -7.51
CA LEU A 54 -2.18 14.19 -7.84
C LEU A 54 -3.41 15.00 -8.27
N VAL A 55 -3.67 16.14 -7.61
CA VAL A 55 -4.71 17.10 -8.05
C VAL A 55 -4.45 17.57 -9.48
N ASP A 56 -3.22 18.00 -9.77
CA ASP A 56 -2.83 18.48 -11.10
C ASP A 56 -2.93 17.37 -12.15
N MET A 57 -2.52 16.15 -11.81
CA MET A 57 -2.66 14.98 -12.68
C MET A 57 -4.12 14.71 -13.04
N LEU A 58 -5.02 14.65 -12.03
CA LEU A 58 -6.45 14.41 -12.24
C LEU A 58 -7.09 15.54 -13.05
N ARG A 59 -6.80 16.79 -12.70
CA ARG A 59 -7.33 17.97 -13.41
C ARG A 59 -6.86 18.02 -14.87
N SER A 60 -5.58 17.77 -15.11
CA SER A 60 -5.00 17.74 -16.46
C SER A 60 -5.63 16.62 -17.29
N TRP A 61 -5.81 15.44 -16.70
CA TRP A 61 -6.45 14.33 -17.38
C TRP A 61 -7.90 14.65 -17.77
N THR A 62 -8.73 15.15 -16.85
CA THR A 62 -10.11 15.55 -17.15
C THR A 62 -10.18 16.64 -18.21
N SER A 63 -9.29 17.63 -18.15
CA SER A 63 -9.24 18.72 -19.13
C SER A 63 -8.85 18.24 -20.54
N ALA A 64 -8.12 17.12 -20.64
CA ALA A 64 -7.76 16.51 -21.91
C ALA A 64 -8.90 15.67 -22.52
N HIS A 65 -9.92 15.32 -21.74
CA HIS A 65 -11.08 14.60 -22.23
C HIS A 65 -11.91 15.51 -23.16
N ARG A 66 -12.31 14.98 -24.32
CA ARG A 66 -13.10 15.73 -25.30
C ARG A 66 -14.50 15.12 -25.41
N PRO A 67 -15.57 15.89 -25.14
CA PRO A 67 -16.95 15.41 -25.27
C PRO A 67 -17.28 14.91 -26.70
N GLU A 68 -16.65 15.51 -27.71
CA GLU A 68 -16.80 15.15 -29.12
C GLU A 68 -16.00 13.89 -29.52
N GLY A 69 -15.23 13.33 -28.59
CA GLY A 69 -14.35 12.17 -28.80
C GLY A 69 -12.91 12.52 -29.19
N PHE A 70 -12.07 11.49 -29.30
CA PHE A 70 -10.65 11.61 -29.64
C PHE A 70 -10.43 11.66 -31.15
N ALA A 71 -9.48 12.50 -31.58
CA ALA A 71 -9.11 12.65 -33.00
C ALA A 71 -8.48 11.38 -33.59
N SER A 72 -7.83 10.56 -32.76
CA SER A 72 -7.26 9.27 -33.17
C SER A 72 -7.40 8.20 -32.09
N ARG A 73 -7.29 6.94 -32.51
CA ARG A 73 -7.21 5.79 -31.58
C ARG A 73 -5.99 5.85 -30.67
N SER A 74 -4.89 6.44 -31.14
CA SER A 74 -3.66 6.60 -30.35
C SER A 74 -3.89 7.58 -29.19
N ASP A 75 -4.55 8.70 -29.46
CA ASP A 75 -4.86 9.72 -28.44
C ASP A 75 -5.81 9.15 -27.38
N ARG A 76 -6.83 8.40 -27.81
CA ARG A 76 -7.74 7.69 -26.90
C ARG A 76 -6.98 6.72 -25.98
N ARG A 77 -6.10 5.89 -26.55
CA ARG A 77 -5.31 4.92 -25.78
C ARG A 77 -4.37 5.62 -24.80
N ALA A 78 -3.76 6.73 -25.20
CA ALA A 78 -2.91 7.53 -24.33
C ALA A 78 -3.72 8.12 -23.16
N HIS A 79 -4.91 8.66 -23.44
CA HIS A 79 -5.80 9.20 -22.43
C HIS A 79 -6.27 8.14 -21.43
N ILE A 80 -6.68 6.95 -21.89
CA ILE A 80 -7.05 5.83 -21.02
C ILE A 80 -5.88 5.40 -20.14
N LYS A 81 -4.67 5.30 -20.71
CA LYS A 81 -3.47 4.97 -19.94
C LYS A 81 -3.18 6.00 -18.84
N GLN A 82 -3.36 7.29 -19.14
CA GLN A 82 -3.21 8.38 -18.16
C GLN A 82 -4.28 8.29 -17.07
N GLY A 83 -5.54 8.05 -17.44
CA GLY A 83 -6.64 7.90 -16.48
C GLY A 83 -6.44 6.73 -15.53
N LEU A 84 -6.03 5.56 -16.06
CA LEU A 84 -5.71 4.41 -15.23
C LEU A 84 -4.55 4.71 -14.28
N ALA A 85 -3.49 5.38 -14.75
CA ALA A 85 -2.37 5.76 -13.89
C ALA A 85 -2.81 6.74 -12.77
N ALA A 86 -3.70 7.68 -13.08
CA ALA A 86 -4.24 8.61 -12.09
C ALA A 86 -5.14 7.90 -11.05
N ALA A 87 -6.03 7.02 -11.50
CA ALA A 87 -6.92 6.24 -10.63
C ALA A 87 -6.14 5.32 -9.69
N ARG A 88 -5.04 4.73 -10.18
CA ARG A 88 -4.09 3.94 -9.41
C ARG A 88 -3.41 4.72 -8.30
N ARG A 89 -2.81 5.87 -8.64
CA ARG A 89 -2.20 6.76 -7.63
C ARG A 89 -3.23 7.23 -6.61
N LEU A 90 -4.46 7.50 -7.04
CA LEU A 90 -5.56 7.85 -6.14
C LEU A 90 -5.92 6.70 -5.19
N ALA A 91 -6.08 5.48 -5.70
CA ALA A 91 -6.38 4.31 -4.87
C ALA A 91 -5.28 4.05 -3.84
N VAL A 92 -4.01 4.12 -4.26
CA VAL A 92 -2.88 4.02 -3.34
C VAL A 92 -2.98 5.12 -2.29
N HIS A 93 -3.15 6.39 -2.66
CA HIS A 93 -3.21 7.51 -1.71
C HIS A 93 -4.35 7.42 -0.70
N LEU A 94 -5.55 7.07 -1.15
CA LEU A 94 -6.74 6.99 -0.31
C LEU A 94 -6.74 5.74 0.59
N GLY A 95 -6.01 4.70 0.20
CA GLY A 95 -5.83 3.48 0.97
C GLY A 95 -7.14 2.72 1.23
N PRO A 96 -7.22 1.93 2.31
CA PRO A 96 -8.34 1.01 2.58
C PRO A 96 -9.65 1.70 2.96
N SER A 97 -9.63 2.97 3.34
CA SER A 97 -10.83 3.73 3.74
C SER A 97 -11.71 4.12 2.56
N TRP A 98 -11.24 3.91 1.33
CA TRP A 98 -11.95 4.23 0.10
C TRP A 98 -11.99 3.04 -0.86
N GLY A 99 -13.12 2.87 -1.53
CA GLY A 99 -13.27 1.94 -2.65
C GLY A 99 -13.17 2.70 -3.97
N VAL A 100 -12.03 2.60 -4.65
CA VAL A 100 -11.82 3.32 -5.92
C VAL A 100 -12.24 2.45 -7.11
N ARG A 101 -13.12 2.97 -7.97
CA ARG A 101 -13.44 2.41 -9.29
C ARG A 101 -12.90 3.28 -10.41
N TYR A 102 -12.50 2.65 -11.50
CA TYR A 102 -12.08 3.31 -12.73
C TYR A 102 -13.02 2.96 -13.87
N TRP A 103 -13.54 3.98 -14.57
CA TRP A 103 -14.30 3.81 -15.80
C TRP A 103 -13.35 3.66 -16.99
N ASP A 104 -13.34 2.46 -17.59
CA ASP A 104 -12.64 2.20 -18.84
C ASP A 104 -13.55 2.56 -20.02
N GLU A 105 -13.26 3.67 -20.69
CA GLU A 105 -14.04 4.14 -21.84
C GLU A 105 -13.96 3.21 -23.06
N ASP A 106 -12.84 2.48 -23.25
CA ASP A 106 -12.69 1.54 -24.36
C ASP A 106 -13.68 0.39 -24.21
N LEU A 107 -13.75 -0.16 -22.99
CA LEU A 107 -14.60 -1.31 -22.68
C LEU A 107 -16.01 -0.93 -22.21
N ARG A 108 -16.26 0.34 -21.88
CA ARG A 108 -17.50 0.84 -21.28
C ARG A 108 -17.87 0.08 -20.01
N THR A 109 -16.89 -0.14 -19.15
CA THR A 109 -17.07 -0.88 -17.88
C THR A 109 -16.31 -0.18 -16.76
N ALA A 110 -16.79 -0.36 -15.52
CA ALA A 110 -16.09 0.11 -14.33
C ALA A 110 -15.48 -1.06 -13.55
N LYS A 111 -14.19 -0.96 -13.23
CA LYS A 111 -13.46 -1.96 -12.43
C LYS A 111 -12.92 -1.34 -11.15
N TRP A 112 -12.78 -2.14 -10.11
CA TRP A 112 -12.17 -1.73 -8.85
C TRP A 112 -10.66 -1.61 -9.01
N VAL A 113 -10.08 -0.54 -8.46
CA VAL A 113 -8.64 -0.32 -8.42
C VAL A 113 -8.16 -0.67 -7.01
N CYS A 114 -7.35 -1.72 -6.90
CA CYS A 114 -6.84 -2.15 -5.61
C CYS A 114 -5.71 -1.23 -5.14
N TRP A 115 -5.84 -0.70 -3.93
CA TRP A 115 -4.85 0.19 -3.31
C TRP A 115 -3.52 -0.52 -2.96
N GLY A 116 -3.54 -1.84 -2.74
CA GLY A 116 -2.35 -2.59 -2.35
C GLY A 116 -1.56 -3.17 -3.53
N CYS A 117 -2.23 -3.76 -4.52
CA CYS A 117 -1.54 -4.41 -5.64
C CYS A 117 -1.54 -3.61 -6.96
N ASP A 118 -2.16 -2.43 -6.99
CA ASP A 118 -2.24 -1.54 -8.16
C ASP A 118 -2.98 -2.13 -9.38
N ARG A 119 -3.75 -3.22 -9.18
CA ARG A 119 -4.46 -3.93 -10.25
C ARG A 119 -5.94 -3.59 -10.31
N LEU A 120 -6.52 -3.85 -11.48
CA LEU A 120 -7.95 -3.78 -11.71
C LEU A 120 -8.60 -5.12 -11.38
N HIS A 121 -9.69 -5.08 -10.61
CA HIS A 121 -10.47 -6.23 -10.20
C HIS A 121 -11.94 -6.06 -10.59
N TRP A 122 -12.62 -7.19 -10.78
CA TRP A 122 -14.06 -7.18 -11.03
C TRP A 122 -14.84 -7.05 -9.74
N GLU A 123 -14.34 -7.66 -8.68
CA GLU A 123 -14.87 -7.58 -7.33
C GLU A 123 -14.03 -6.63 -6.49
N ARG A 124 -14.66 -5.97 -5.51
CA ARG A 124 -13.99 -5.02 -4.63
C ARG A 124 -13.00 -5.73 -3.70
N ASP A 125 -13.45 -6.85 -3.13
CA ASP A 125 -12.76 -7.58 -2.06
C ASP A 125 -12.09 -8.85 -2.60
N GLU A 126 -11.52 -8.78 -3.81
CA GLU A 126 -10.84 -9.93 -4.47
C GLU A 126 -9.77 -10.56 -3.56
N HIS A 127 -9.14 -9.76 -2.69
CA HIS A 127 -8.08 -10.20 -1.78
C HIS A 127 -8.59 -10.55 -0.36
N GLY A 128 -9.90 -10.56 -0.11
CA GLY A 128 -10.50 -10.84 1.20
C GLY A 128 -10.36 -9.69 2.21
N THR A 129 -10.58 -9.98 3.51
CA THR A 129 -10.61 -8.98 4.61
C THR A 129 -9.75 -9.44 5.80
N PRO A 130 -8.72 -8.67 6.22
CA PRO A 130 -8.19 -7.48 5.56
C PRO A 130 -7.36 -7.86 4.31
N PRO A 131 -7.50 -7.12 3.19
CA PRO A 131 -6.90 -7.53 1.92
C PRO A 131 -5.38 -7.44 1.90
N HIS A 132 -4.80 -6.50 2.65
CA HIS A 132 -3.36 -6.26 2.75
C HIS A 132 -2.99 -5.79 4.16
N PRO A 133 -1.76 -6.07 4.63
CA PRO A 133 -1.33 -5.65 5.96
C PRO A 133 -1.22 -4.11 6.06
N LEU A 134 -1.77 -3.56 7.14
CA LEU A 134 -1.69 -2.13 7.49
C LEU A 134 -0.67 -1.89 8.60
N ASP A 135 -0.60 -2.79 9.57
CA ASP A 135 0.33 -2.72 10.70
C ASP A 135 1.39 -3.82 10.54
N ILE A 136 2.52 -3.43 9.99
CA ILE A 136 3.62 -4.33 9.64
C ILE A 136 4.64 -4.31 10.77
N THR A 137 5.05 -5.48 11.21
CA THR A 137 6.15 -5.68 12.14
C THR A 137 7.38 -6.14 11.37
N VAL A 138 8.52 -5.46 11.58
CA VAL A 138 9.85 -5.93 11.21
C VAL A 138 10.49 -6.53 12.45
N GLU A 139 10.82 -7.81 12.39
CA GLU A 139 11.39 -8.51 13.55
C GLU A 139 12.22 -9.71 13.10
N GLY A 140 13.44 -9.75 13.61
CA GLY A 140 14.39 -10.79 13.26
C GLY A 140 14.14 -12.03 14.11
N GLU A 141 13.70 -13.13 13.50
CA GLU A 141 13.48 -14.39 14.20
C GLU A 141 14.06 -15.54 13.36
N PHE A 142 14.66 -16.50 14.06
CA PHE A 142 15.28 -17.66 13.43
C PHE A 142 14.27 -18.48 12.64
N LYS A 143 14.54 -18.72 11.35
CA LYS A 143 13.71 -19.47 10.39
C LYS A 143 12.40 -18.82 9.97
N PHE A 144 12.16 -17.56 10.34
CA PHE A 144 10.95 -16.84 9.92
C PHE A 144 11.26 -15.73 8.91
N GLY A 145 10.21 -15.27 8.23
CA GLY A 145 10.28 -14.12 7.36
C GLY A 145 10.56 -12.83 8.15
N PRO A 146 11.12 -11.79 7.52
CA PRO A 146 11.44 -10.54 8.20
C PRO A 146 10.22 -9.68 8.54
N LEU A 147 9.04 -9.97 7.94
CA LEU A 147 7.82 -9.18 8.08
C LEU A 147 6.66 -9.99 8.66
N ARG A 148 5.88 -9.36 9.54
CA ARG A 148 4.65 -9.92 10.12
C ARG A 148 3.53 -8.90 10.16
N SER A 149 2.28 -9.33 10.17
CA SER A 149 1.12 -8.48 10.47
C SER A 149 0.03 -9.29 11.13
N ASP A 150 -0.60 -8.71 12.15
CA ASP A 150 -1.73 -9.36 12.83
C ASP A 150 -2.87 -9.59 11.82
N GLY A 151 -3.47 -10.78 11.86
CA GLY A 151 -4.51 -11.21 10.91
C GLY A 151 -4.01 -11.62 9.51
N PHE A 152 -2.77 -11.29 9.14
CA PHE A 152 -2.16 -11.68 7.86
C PHE A 152 -1.10 -12.78 8.03
N GLY A 153 -0.41 -12.81 9.17
CA GLY A 153 0.67 -13.76 9.47
C GLY A 153 2.05 -13.24 9.08
N ASP A 154 3.00 -14.18 8.96
CA ASP A 154 4.37 -13.90 8.50
C ASP A 154 4.42 -13.98 6.98
N PHE A 155 5.14 -13.05 6.36
CA PHE A 155 5.21 -12.97 4.91
C PHE A 155 6.55 -12.41 4.43
N PHE A 156 6.81 -12.61 3.14
CA PHE A 156 8.02 -12.15 2.50
C PHE A 156 7.88 -10.71 2.00
N PRO A 157 8.99 -9.93 1.91
CA PRO A 157 8.95 -8.55 1.42
C PRO A 157 8.38 -8.38 0.01
N ASP A 158 8.43 -9.44 -0.81
CA ASP A 158 7.94 -9.51 -2.19
C ASP A 158 6.67 -10.36 -2.34
N ASP A 159 5.99 -10.71 -1.24
CA ASP A 159 4.72 -11.44 -1.30
C ASP A 159 3.66 -10.60 -2.02
N PRO A 160 3.13 -11.06 -3.18
CA PRO A 160 2.14 -10.32 -3.93
C PRO A 160 0.81 -10.14 -3.17
N ALA A 161 0.48 -11.03 -2.22
CA ALA A 161 -0.70 -10.89 -1.38
C ALA A 161 -0.56 -9.73 -0.38
N ALA A 162 0.67 -9.43 0.07
CA ALA A 162 0.93 -8.30 0.96
C ALA A 162 0.83 -6.94 0.23
N GLY A 163 0.97 -6.94 -1.11
CA GLY A 163 0.85 -5.70 -1.89
C GLY A 163 1.87 -4.65 -1.44
N LEU A 164 3.10 -5.06 -1.15
CA LEU A 164 4.17 -4.13 -0.80
C LEU A 164 4.90 -3.74 -2.10
N SER A 165 4.83 -2.47 -2.47
CA SER A 165 5.57 -1.95 -3.62
C SER A 165 6.98 -1.50 -3.20
N LEU A 166 7.73 -2.39 -2.53
CA LEU A 166 9.10 -2.11 -2.08
C LEU A 166 10.09 -2.18 -3.24
N SER A 167 11.18 -1.45 -3.13
CA SER A 167 12.30 -1.51 -4.06
C SER A 167 13.01 -2.86 -4.01
N ASP A 168 13.49 -3.35 -5.15
CA ASP A 168 14.27 -4.60 -5.25
C ASP A 168 15.46 -4.62 -4.29
N SER A 169 16.09 -3.46 -4.08
CA SER A 169 17.18 -3.29 -3.11
C SER A 169 16.73 -3.52 -1.68
N LEU A 170 15.60 -2.93 -1.26
CA LEU A 170 15.10 -3.10 0.10
C LEU A 170 14.62 -4.53 0.35
N VAL A 171 13.98 -5.15 -0.65
CA VAL A 171 13.62 -6.57 -0.62
C VAL A 171 14.87 -7.44 -0.40
N ALA A 172 15.93 -7.22 -1.19
CA ALA A 172 17.17 -7.96 -1.07
C ALA A 172 17.87 -7.77 0.29
N ASP A 173 17.86 -6.54 0.82
CA ASP A 173 18.44 -6.22 2.12
C ASP A 173 17.67 -6.93 3.26
N LEU A 174 16.33 -6.92 3.24
CA LEU A 174 15.49 -7.62 4.21
C LEU A 174 15.76 -9.13 4.21
N TYR A 175 15.88 -9.74 3.02
CA TYR A 175 16.26 -11.15 2.90
C TYR A 175 17.67 -11.43 3.43
N THR A 176 18.62 -10.54 3.15
CA THR A 176 20.01 -10.68 3.58
C THR A 176 20.12 -10.59 5.10
N TRP A 177 19.40 -9.65 5.71
CA TRP A 177 19.33 -9.50 7.15
C TRP A 177 18.73 -10.73 7.84
N ALA A 178 17.56 -11.22 7.37
CA ALA A 178 16.93 -12.43 7.91
C ALA A 178 17.86 -13.65 7.82
N ARG A 179 18.54 -13.84 6.68
CA ARG A 179 19.53 -14.91 6.50
C ARG A 179 20.73 -14.76 7.44
N SER A 180 21.18 -13.54 7.69
CA SER A 180 22.33 -13.27 8.55
C SER A 180 22.03 -13.60 10.01
N ILE A 181 20.80 -13.39 10.48
CA ILE A 181 20.33 -13.85 11.80
C ILE A 181 20.39 -15.38 11.88
N ASP A 182 19.84 -16.05 10.87
CA ASP A 182 19.89 -17.51 10.74
C ASP A 182 21.31 -18.06 10.78
N THR A 183 22.22 -17.45 10.02
CA THR A 183 23.64 -17.84 10.00
C THR A 183 24.31 -17.60 11.35
N THR A 184 24.12 -16.42 11.95
CA THR A 184 24.76 -16.05 13.23
C THR A 184 24.34 -16.98 14.35
N LEU A 185 23.03 -17.26 14.49
CA LEU A 185 22.54 -18.17 15.52
C LEU A 185 23.07 -19.60 15.34
N ASN A 186 23.08 -20.10 14.10
CA ASN A 186 23.62 -21.44 13.84
C ASN A 186 25.11 -21.53 14.18
N LEU A 187 25.90 -20.50 13.86
CA LEU A 187 27.32 -20.45 14.18
C LEU A 187 27.55 -20.37 15.70
N GLU A 188 26.77 -19.56 16.42
CA GLU A 188 26.85 -19.46 17.87
C GLU A 188 26.54 -20.79 18.56
N ILE A 189 25.46 -21.47 18.13
CA ILE A 189 25.08 -22.80 18.65
C ILE A 189 26.14 -23.86 18.34
N THR A 190 26.78 -23.76 17.17
CA THR A 190 27.78 -24.74 16.70
C THR A 190 29.10 -24.60 17.45
N TYR A 191 29.63 -23.38 17.55
CA TYR A 191 30.95 -23.14 18.12
C TYR A 191 30.92 -22.94 19.64
N ARG A 192 29.82 -22.39 20.20
CA ARG A 192 29.62 -22.13 21.64
C ARG A 192 30.81 -21.42 22.31
N GLU A 193 31.51 -20.59 21.53
CA GLU A 193 32.60 -19.76 22.02
C GLU A 193 31.97 -18.48 22.59
N GLU A 194 32.05 -18.33 23.91
CA GLU A 194 31.55 -17.16 24.62
C GLU A 194 32.19 -15.88 24.06
N GLY A 195 31.36 -14.87 23.77
CA GLY A 195 31.81 -13.57 23.28
C GLY A 195 32.13 -13.49 21.78
N LYS A 196 32.14 -14.60 21.05
CA LYS A 196 32.58 -14.62 19.63
C LYS A 196 31.69 -13.80 18.70
N TYR A 197 30.39 -13.71 19.02
CA TYR A 197 29.37 -13.06 18.18
C TYR A 197 28.73 -11.85 18.87
N ASP A 198 29.31 -11.36 19.96
CA ASP A 198 28.76 -10.25 20.76
C ASP A 198 28.69 -8.93 19.97
N ASP A 199 29.53 -8.76 18.95
CA ASP A 199 29.49 -7.60 18.04
C ASP A 199 28.46 -7.76 16.90
N GLU A 200 28.11 -9.00 16.53
CA GLU A 200 27.19 -9.30 15.43
C GLU A 200 25.74 -9.02 15.81
N TRP A 201 25.32 -9.38 17.02
CA TRP A 201 23.95 -9.14 17.47
C TRP A 201 23.57 -7.65 17.53
N PRO A 202 24.39 -6.74 18.10
CA PRO A 202 24.15 -5.30 18.04
C PRO A 202 24.21 -4.72 16.61
N ARG A 203 24.99 -5.32 15.71
CA ARG A 203 25.02 -4.94 14.30
C ARG A 203 23.68 -5.29 13.64
N LEU A 204 23.22 -6.53 13.77
CA LEU A 204 21.95 -7.01 13.22
C LEU A 204 20.74 -6.27 13.81
N PHE A 205 20.80 -5.88 15.09
CA PHE A 205 19.76 -5.07 15.72
C PHE A 205 19.65 -3.67 15.07
N ARG A 206 20.80 -2.99 14.88
CA ARG A 206 20.82 -1.66 14.23
C ARG A 206 20.40 -1.74 12.77
N GLU A 207 20.83 -2.78 12.06
CA GLU A 207 20.45 -3.04 10.68
C GLU A 207 18.93 -3.24 10.56
N GLY A 208 18.32 -4.05 11.45
CA GLY A 208 16.88 -4.24 11.48
C GLY A 208 16.09 -2.94 11.71
N ALA A 209 16.56 -2.07 12.60
CA ALA A 209 15.95 -0.76 12.82
C ALA A 209 16.02 0.15 11.58
N GLN A 210 17.17 0.18 10.88
CA GLN A 210 17.33 0.94 9.64
C GLN A 210 16.44 0.40 8.51
N LEU A 211 16.30 -0.93 8.42
CA LEU A 211 15.41 -1.57 7.46
C LEU A 211 13.94 -1.27 7.75
N ALA A 212 13.54 -1.25 9.01
CA ALA A 212 12.19 -0.86 9.39
C ALA A 212 11.87 0.61 9.02
N GLU A 213 12.80 1.53 9.28
CA GLU A 213 12.66 2.94 8.90
C GLU A 213 12.55 3.11 7.38
N ARG A 214 13.43 2.46 6.60
CA ARG A 214 13.34 2.47 5.12
C ARG A 214 12.05 1.85 4.60
N THR A 215 11.59 0.78 5.24
CA THR A 215 10.32 0.14 4.90
C THR A 215 9.16 1.10 5.15
N ALA A 216 9.16 1.83 6.27
CA ALA A 216 8.13 2.85 6.53
C ALA A 216 8.15 3.97 5.49
N HIS A 217 9.34 4.47 5.13
CA HIS A 217 9.51 5.48 4.10
C HIS A 217 8.89 5.04 2.75
N GLU A 218 9.26 3.86 2.25
CA GLU A 218 8.77 3.37 0.96
C GLU A 218 7.27 3.02 0.98
N LEU A 219 6.74 2.55 2.11
CA LEU A 219 5.31 2.27 2.26
C LEU A 219 4.45 3.51 2.49
N GLY A 220 5.07 4.64 2.83
CA GLY A 220 4.38 5.90 3.06
C GLY A 220 3.44 5.87 4.28
N PRO A 221 2.54 6.85 4.37
CA PRO A 221 1.79 7.12 5.60
C PRO A 221 0.59 6.20 5.85
N LEU A 222 0.25 5.31 4.92
CA LEU A 222 -0.94 4.46 5.03
C LEU A 222 -0.69 3.19 5.84
N ARG A 223 0.58 2.81 5.99
CA ARG A 223 1.00 1.64 6.73
C ARG A 223 1.83 2.08 7.93
N THR A 224 1.60 1.43 9.05
CA THR A 224 2.46 1.54 10.22
C THR A 224 3.51 0.46 10.13
N VAL A 225 4.78 0.80 10.32
CA VAL A 225 5.87 -0.18 10.41
C VAL A 225 6.46 -0.12 11.80
N THR A 226 6.51 -1.26 12.49
CA THR A 226 7.04 -1.38 13.86
C THR A 226 8.25 -2.31 13.87
N TYR A 227 9.40 -1.83 14.32
CA TYR A 227 10.53 -2.70 14.63
C TYR A 227 10.38 -3.27 16.04
N LYS A 228 10.37 -4.61 16.19
CA LYS A 228 10.32 -5.27 17.51
C LYS A 228 11.67 -5.84 17.98
N GLY A 229 12.73 -5.69 17.20
CA GLY A 229 14.05 -6.20 17.58
C GLY A 229 14.38 -7.57 16.99
N LEU A 230 15.23 -8.29 17.70
CA LEU A 230 15.58 -9.68 17.42
C LEU A 230 14.91 -10.57 18.48
N ALA A 231 14.07 -11.50 18.03
CA ALA A 231 13.38 -12.43 18.89
C ALA A 231 14.41 -13.29 19.66
N HIS A 232 14.13 -13.53 20.95
CA HIS A 232 14.94 -14.37 21.84
C HIS A 232 16.41 -13.96 22.07
N GLY A 233 16.84 -12.77 21.60
CA GLY A 233 18.25 -12.35 21.61
C GLY A 233 18.86 -11.85 22.92
N GLY A 234 18.09 -11.64 23.99
CA GLY A 234 18.61 -11.18 25.29
C GLY A 234 19.23 -9.76 25.31
N LEU A 235 19.00 -9.03 26.41
CA LEU A 235 19.61 -7.74 26.81
C LEU A 235 19.40 -6.46 25.96
N ALA A 236 18.95 -6.50 24.71
CA ALA A 236 18.33 -5.32 24.10
C ALA A 236 16.86 -5.28 24.54
N VAL A 237 16.56 -4.53 25.59
CA VAL A 237 15.18 -4.25 26.04
C VAL A 237 14.35 -3.88 24.81
N LEU A 238 13.26 -4.63 24.59
CA LEU A 238 12.18 -4.38 23.63
C LEU A 238 11.91 -2.88 23.53
N THR A 239 12.61 -2.22 22.62
CA THR A 239 12.33 -0.84 22.24
C THR A 239 11.57 -1.00 20.94
N SER A 240 10.25 -1.19 21.07
CA SER A 240 9.39 -1.15 19.89
C SER A 240 9.43 0.27 19.37
N VAL A 241 9.90 0.45 18.15
CA VAL A 241 9.91 1.74 17.48
C VAL A 241 8.97 1.62 16.30
N ALA A 242 8.03 2.56 16.18
CA ALA A 242 7.08 2.57 15.10
C ALA A 242 7.26 3.82 14.22
N TRP A 243 6.96 3.65 12.94
CA TRP A 243 6.97 4.70 11.94
C TRP A 243 5.72 4.62 11.08
N ARG A 244 5.36 5.76 10.50
CA ARG A 244 4.32 5.91 9.48
C ARG A 244 4.87 6.87 8.42
N GLY A 245 5.26 6.36 7.25
CA GLY A 245 6.12 7.12 6.34
C GLY A 245 7.42 7.52 7.03
N ASP A 246 7.85 8.76 6.82
CA ASP A 246 9.03 9.36 7.47
C ASP A 246 8.83 9.76 8.95
N ARG A 247 7.61 9.61 9.47
CA ARG A 247 7.29 10.03 10.83
C ARG A 247 7.48 8.89 11.81
N LYS A 248 8.41 9.07 12.75
CA LYS A 248 8.52 8.24 13.97
C LYS A 248 7.36 8.53 14.93
N LEU A 249 6.75 7.48 15.49
CA LEU A 249 5.60 7.54 16.42
C LEU A 249 6.04 7.46 17.90
#